data_AF-A0A373BJ61-F1
#
_entry.id   AF-A0A373BJ61-F1
#
_cell.length_a   1.000
_cell.length_b   1.000
_cell.length_c   1.000
_cell.angle_alpha   90.00
_cell.angle_beta   90.00
_cell.angle_gamma   90.00
#
_symmetry.space_group_name_H-M   'P 1'
#
loop_
_entity.id
_entity.type
_entity.pdbx_description
1 polymer ?
#
loop_
_entity_poly.entity_id
_entity_poly.type
_entity_poly.pdbx_seq_one_letter_code
_entity_poly.pdbx_strand_id
1 'polypeptide(L)'
;MQSILDAINEWIKEILIGAINGNLSTMFGDVNEKVGTIAAEVGQTPQGWNANIFSMIQTLSENVIVPIAGLVITYVLCYELISMVTEKNNMHDVDTSMFFKWVFKAFVAVYLVTHTFDITMAVFDMAQHVVSGAAGVIGGSTEIDVAAALASMQSGLDAMEIPELLLLVMETSLVSLCMKIMSVLITVIL
;
A
#
# COMPACT_ATOMS: atom_id res chain seq x y z
N MET A 1 60.04 5.06 13.64
CA MET A 1 59.49 4.78 12.29
C MET A 1 58.25 3.89 12.39
N GLN A 2 58.31 2.74 13.09
CA GLN A 2 57.15 1.87 13.34
C GLN A 2 55.94 2.62 13.94
N SER A 3 56.14 3.37 15.03
CA SER A 3 55.08 4.16 15.67
C SER A 3 54.40 5.22 14.78
N ILE A 4 55.09 5.74 13.76
CA ILE A 4 54.48 6.69 12.80
C ILE A 4 53.66 5.92 11.76
N LEU A 5 54.13 4.77 11.30
CA LEU A 5 53.40 3.92 10.36
C LEU A 5 52.15 3.29 11.02
N ASP A 6 52.25 2.88 12.28
CA ASP A 6 51.12 2.35 13.05
C ASP A 6 50.06 3.44 13.29
N ALA A 7 50.49 4.65 13.68
CA ALA A 7 49.60 5.79 13.84
C ALA A 7 48.92 6.23 12.52
N ILE A 8 49.63 6.16 11.39
CA ILE A 8 49.06 6.43 10.06
C ILE A 8 48.05 5.35 9.67
N ASN A 9 48.33 4.07 9.96
CA ASN A 9 47.40 2.98 9.67
C ASN A 9 46.10 3.09 10.49
N GLU A 10 46.22 3.40 11.78
CA GLU A 10 45.07 3.61 12.66
C GLU A 10 44.24 4.83 12.22
N TRP A 11 44.90 5.94 11.87
CA TRP A 11 44.24 7.13 11.31
C TRP A 11 43.50 6.84 10.00
N ILE A 12 44.08 6.05 9.08
CA ILE A 12 43.41 5.65 7.83
C ILE A 12 42.20 4.77 8.14
N LYS A 13 42.30 3.82 9.08
CA LYS A 13 41.17 2.98 9.48
C LYS A 13 40.02 3.82 10.05
N GLU A 14 40.30 4.75 10.96
CA GLU A 14 39.26 5.62 11.54
C GLU A 14 38.51 6.43 10.46
N ILE A 15 39.23 6.95 9.46
CA ILE A 15 38.60 7.67 8.33
C ILE A 15 37.71 6.74 7.50
N LEU A 16 38.18 5.55 7.17
CA LEU A 16 37.41 4.59 6.36
C LEU A 16 36.17 4.10 7.10
N ILE A 17 36.30 3.78 8.39
CA ILE A 17 35.18 3.39 9.25
C ILE A 17 34.19 4.55 9.39
N GLY A 18 34.68 5.78 9.58
CA GLY A 18 33.85 6.98 9.59
C GLY A 18 33.08 7.17 8.27
N ALA A 19 33.72 6.92 7.12
CA ALA A 19 33.06 6.99 5.81
C ALA A 19 31.99 5.90 5.63
N ILE A 20 32.26 4.67 6.08
CA ILE A 20 31.28 3.56 6.05
C ILE A 20 30.07 3.90 6.93
N ASN A 21 30.33 4.31 8.17
CA ASN A 21 29.27 4.68 9.11
C ASN A 21 28.44 5.87 8.59
N GLY A 22 29.08 6.86 7.94
CA GLY A 22 28.38 7.96 7.30
C GLY A 22 27.47 7.51 6.14
N ASN A 23 27.97 6.63 5.28
CA ASN A 23 27.19 6.07 4.17
C ASN A 23 26.01 5.23 4.67
N LEU A 24 26.24 4.33 5.63
CA LEU A 24 25.21 3.48 6.23
C LEU A 24 24.18 4.30 7.01
N SER A 25 24.60 5.31 7.76
CA SER A 25 23.70 6.23 8.47
C SER A 25 22.77 6.94 7.49
N THR A 26 23.31 7.43 6.38
CA THR A 26 22.49 8.09 5.35
C THR A 26 21.52 7.09 4.74
N MET A 27 21.98 5.89 4.41
CA MET A 27 21.15 4.85 3.80
C MET A 27 20.00 4.39 4.71
N PHE A 28 20.27 4.16 6.00
CA PHE A 28 19.22 3.76 6.96
C PHE A 28 18.24 4.90 7.21
N GLY A 29 18.72 6.15 7.30
CA GLY A 29 17.85 7.33 7.38
C GLY A 29 16.94 7.47 6.15
N ASP A 30 17.51 7.37 4.95
CA ASP A 30 16.77 7.42 3.69
C ASP A 30 15.71 6.31 3.62
N VAL A 31 16.02 5.09 4.08
CA VAL A 31 15.05 3.98 4.16
C VAL A 31 13.90 4.33 5.10
N ASN A 32 14.18 4.77 6.32
CA ASN A 32 13.16 5.12 7.30
C ASN A 32 12.22 6.22 6.75
N GLU A 33 12.79 7.28 6.17
CA GLU A 33 12.01 8.37 5.58
C GLU A 33 11.12 7.89 4.41
N LYS A 34 11.68 7.06 3.52
CA LYS A 34 10.95 6.58 2.35
C LYS A 34 9.84 5.62 2.72
N VAL A 35 10.09 4.68 3.62
CA VAL A 35 9.06 3.75 4.10
C VAL A 35 7.96 4.53 4.83
N GLY A 36 8.30 5.54 5.63
CA GLY A 36 7.33 6.45 6.25
C GLY A 36 6.48 7.22 5.22
N THR A 37 7.11 7.76 4.18
CA THR A 37 6.42 8.46 3.09
C THR A 37 5.48 7.53 2.34
N ILE A 38 5.93 6.32 1.96
CA ILE A 38 5.10 5.32 1.28
C ILE A 38 3.89 4.96 2.14
N ALA A 39 4.09 4.73 3.44
CA ALA A 39 3.02 4.40 4.36
C ALA A 39 1.96 5.51 4.47
N ALA A 40 2.38 6.78 4.40
CA ALA A 40 1.48 7.92 4.38
C ALA A 40 0.68 8.02 3.07
N GLU A 41 1.35 7.88 1.92
CA GLU A 41 0.71 7.97 0.60
C GLU A 41 -0.28 6.83 0.35
N VAL A 42 0.08 5.58 0.66
CA VAL A 42 -0.82 4.41 0.50
C VAL A 42 -1.98 4.41 1.50
N GLY A 43 -1.88 5.22 2.57
CA GLY A 43 -2.94 5.38 3.56
C GLY A 43 -4.03 6.38 3.16
N GLN A 44 -3.86 7.14 2.08
CA GLN A 44 -4.83 8.17 1.68
C GLN A 44 -6.16 7.57 1.20
N THR A 45 -7.26 8.27 1.45
CA THR A 45 -8.57 7.90 0.88
C THR A 45 -8.55 8.21 -0.62
N PRO A 46 -9.40 7.57 -1.45
CA PRO A 46 -9.59 7.99 -2.84
C PRO A 46 -9.89 9.49 -3.01
N GLN A 47 -10.63 10.08 -2.06
CA GLN A 47 -10.90 11.52 -2.02
C GLN A 47 -9.67 12.35 -1.61
N GLY A 48 -8.88 11.85 -0.64
CA GLY A 48 -7.66 12.49 -0.17
C GLY A 48 -6.55 12.48 -1.21
N TRP A 49 -6.47 11.40 -2.00
CA TRP A 49 -5.53 11.25 -3.10
C TRP A 49 -5.84 12.21 -4.26
N ASN A 50 -7.11 12.23 -4.72
CA ASN A 50 -7.51 13.19 -5.75
C ASN A 50 -9.01 13.48 -5.72
N ALA A 51 -9.40 14.61 -5.14
CA ALA A 51 -10.79 15.02 -5.03
C ALA A 51 -11.50 15.19 -6.39
N ASN A 52 -10.79 15.62 -7.44
CA ASN A 52 -11.37 15.84 -8.75
C ASN A 52 -11.69 14.52 -9.46
N ILE A 53 -10.74 13.58 -9.44
CA ILE A 53 -10.94 12.24 -10.01
C ILE A 53 -12.02 11.50 -9.22
N PHE A 54 -11.98 11.61 -7.89
CA PHE A 54 -13.01 11.05 -7.02
C PHE A 54 -14.41 11.55 -7.39
N SER A 55 -14.59 12.87 -7.48
CA SER A 55 -15.86 13.48 -7.85
C SER A 55 -16.32 13.06 -9.26
N MET A 56 -15.38 12.94 -10.21
CA MET A 56 -15.68 12.44 -11.55
C MET A 56 -16.20 11.00 -11.51
N ILE A 57 -15.52 10.10 -10.79
CA ILE A 57 -15.92 8.69 -10.64
C ILE A 57 -17.28 8.59 -9.94
N GLN A 58 -17.48 9.34 -8.85
CA GLN A 58 -18.75 9.37 -8.13
C GLN A 58 -19.89 9.81 -9.05
N THR A 59 -19.71 10.91 -9.78
CA THR A 59 -20.71 11.44 -10.70
C THR A 59 -21.06 10.43 -11.79
N LEU A 60 -20.06 9.73 -12.35
CA LEU A 60 -20.29 8.67 -13.34
C LEU A 60 -21.02 7.47 -12.72
N SER A 61 -20.67 7.08 -11.50
CA SER A 61 -21.32 5.99 -10.80
C SER A 61 -22.81 6.28 -10.58
N GLU A 62 -23.11 7.43 -9.99
CA GLU A 62 -24.47 7.83 -9.62
C GLU A 62 -25.37 8.14 -10.83
N ASN A 63 -24.83 8.82 -11.84
CA ASN A 63 -25.65 9.31 -12.96
C ASN A 63 -25.66 8.41 -14.20
N VAL A 64 -24.70 7.50 -14.33
CA VAL A 64 -24.58 6.65 -15.53
C VAL A 64 -24.68 5.17 -15.14
N ILE A 65 -23.84 4.71 -14.21
CA ILE A 65 -23.75 3.29 -13.89
C ILE A 65 -25.02 2.81 -13.19
N VAL A 66 -25.50 3.52 -12.15
CA VAL A 66 -26.70 3.14 -11.39
C VAL A 66 -27.96 3.08 -12.28
N PRO A 67 -28.26 4.09 -13.14
CA PRO A 67 -29.41 4.01 -14.04
C PRO A 67 -29.34 2.85 -15.04
N ILE A 68 -28.18 2.58 -15.64
CA ILE A 68 -28.00 1.46 -16.58
C ILE A 68 -28.22 0.13 -15.85
N ALA A 69 -27.63 -0.04 -14.66
CA ALA A 69 -27.84 -1.22 -13.84
C ALA A 69 -29.31 -1.41 -13.45
N GLY A 70 -30.02 -0.32 -13.13
CA GLY A 70 -31.46 -0.32 -12.86
C GLY A 70 -32.30 -0.84 -14.04
N LEU A 71 -31.96 -0.42 -15.27
CA LEU A 71 -32.63 -0.93 -16.48
C LEU A 71 -32.39 -2.42 -16.70
N VAL A 72 -31.14 -2.88 -16.52
CA VAL A 72 -30.78 -4.30 -16.66
C VAL A 72 -31.51 -5.15 -15.62
N ILE A 73 -31.54 -4.71 -14.35
CA ILE A 73 -32.27 -5.40 -13.28
C ILE A 73 -33.76 -5.45 -13.59
N THR A 74 -34.34 -4.35 -14.05
CA THR A 74 -35.76 -4.31 -14.42
C THR A 74 -36.06 -5.33 -15.52
N TYR A 75 -35.21 -5.43 -16.54
CA TYR A 75 -35.35 -6.43 -17.59
C TYR A 75 -35.29 -7.87 -17.05
N VAL A 76 -34.30 -8.17 -16.20
CA VAL A 76 -34.12 -9.51 -15.60
C VAL A 76 -35.30 -9.88 -14.70
N LEU A 77 -35.76 -8.97 -13.85
CA LEU A 77 -36.89 -9.20 -12.94
C LEU A 77 -38.21 -9.39 -13.70
N CYS A 78 -38.44 -8.62 -14.76
CA CYS A 78 -39.61 -8.78 -15.63
C CYS A 78 -39.60 -10.14 -16.34
N TYR A 79 -38.46 -10.56 -16.89
CA TYR A 79 -38.31 -11.88 -17.50
C TYR A 79 -38.58 -13.01 -16.50
N GLU A 80 -38.00 -12.93 -15.30
CA GLU A 80 -38.21 -13.91 -14.24
C GLU A 80 -39.68 -13.99 -13.79
N LEU A 81 -40.37 -12.86 -13.67
CA LEU A 81 -41.78 -12.81 -13.32
C LEU A 81 -42.66 -13.46 -14.40
N ILE A 82 -42.40 -13.15 -15.68
CA ILE A 82 -43.15 -13.74 -16.80
C ILE A 82 -42.94 -15.26 -16.84
N SER A 83 -41.70 -15.72 -16.68
CA SER A 83 -41.38 -17.16 -16.66
C SER A 83 -42.11 -17.87 -15.52
N MET A 84 -42.06 -17.30 -14.32
CA MET A 84 -42.73 -17.83 -13.13
C MET A 84 -44.25 -17.94 -13.30
N VAL A 85 -44.89 -16.91 -13.87
CA VAL A 85 -46.34 -16.90 -14.12
C VAL A 85 -46.72 -17.87 -15.24
N THR A 86 -45.87 -17.99 -16.28
CA THR A 86 -46.14 -18.85 -17.44
C THR A 86 -45.96 -20.33 -17.11
N GLU A 87 -44.93 -20.70 -16.34
CA GLU A 87 -44.68 -22.09 -15.93
C GLU A 87 -45.70 -22.60 -14.90
N LYS A 88 -46.20 -21.73 -14.02
CA LYS A 88 -47.23 -22.09 -13.03
C LYS A 88 -48.67 -21.88 -13.50
N ASN A 89 -48.89 -21.62 -14.79
CA ASN A 89 -50.20 -21.41 -15.39
C ASN A 89 -51.05 -22.71 -15.54
N ASN A 90 -50.88 -23.67 -14.63
CA ASN A 90 -51.72 -24.86 -14.51
C ASN A 90 -52.62 -24.84 -13.26
N MET A 91 -52.85 -23.65 -12.67
CA MET A 91 -53.93 -23.37 -11.69
C MET A 91 -54.09 -24.37 -10.53
N HIS A 92 -53.03 -25.06 -10.10
CA HIS A 92 -53.16 -26.01 -8.98
C HIS A 92 -52.35 -25.69 -7.73
N ASP A 93 -51.26 -24.92 -7.77
CA ASP A 93 -50.56 -24.49 -6.54
C ASP A 93 -49.75 -23.21 -6.78
N VAL A 94 -50.43 -22.05 -6.75
CA VAL A 94 -49.79 -20.74 -6.70
C VAL A 94 -49.22 -20.54 -5.29
N ASP A 95 -48.03 -21.07 -5.10
CA ASP A 95 -47.29 -21.02 -3.85
C ASP A 95 -46.92 -19.56 -3.51
N THR A 96 -47.67 -18.90 -2.61
CA THR A 96 -47.49 -17.49 -2.21
C THR A 96 -46.06 -17.19 -1.76
N SER A 97 -45.35 -18.21 -1.24
CA SER A 97 -43.93 -18.18 -0.89
C SER A 97 -43.02 -17.80 -2.08
N MET A 98 -43.37 -18.20 -3.31
CA MET A 98 -42.59 -17.92 -4.51
C MET A 98 -42.60 -16.44 -4.88
N PHE A 99 -43.78 -15.80 -4.80
CA PHE A 99 -43.91 -14.36 -5.01
C PHE A 99 -43.19 -13.56 -3.93
N PHE A 100 -43.26 -13.99 -2.67
CA PHE A 100 -42.52 -13.35 -1.58
C PHE A 100 -41.00 -13.38 -1.82
N LYS A 101 -40.46 -14.54 -2.24
CA LYS A 101 -39.04 -14.67 -2.61
C LYS A 101 -38.65 -13.76 -3.78
N TRP A 102 -39.53 -13.62 -4.77
CA TRP A 102 -39.29 -12.72 -5.91
C TRP A 102 -39.27 -11.26 -5.47
N VAL A 103 -40.25 -10.82 -4.65
CA VAL A 103 -40.29 -9.46 -4.10
C VAL A 103 -39.04 -9.17 -3.26
N PHE A 104 -38.64 -10.12 -2.41
CA PHE A 104 -37.42 -9.99 -1.61
C PHE A 104 -36.17 -9.88 -2.48
N LYS A 105 -36.04 -10.73 -3.51
CA LYS A 105 -34.94 -10.68 -4.48
C LYS A 105 -34.89 -9.33 -5.22
N ALA A 106 -36.03 -8.83 -5.66
CA ALA A 106 -36.16 -7.53 -6.31
C ALA A 106 -35.71 -6.39 -5.38
N PHE A 107 -36.17 -6.42 -4.12
CA PHE A 107 -35.78 -5.44 -3.10
C PHE A 107 -34.26 -5.45 -2.86
N VAL A 108 -33.68 -6.63 -2.63
CA VAL A 108 -32.22 -6.76 -2.41
C VAL A 108 -31.43 -6.31 -3.63
N ALA A 109 -31.87 -6.66 -4.85
CA ALA A 109 -31.18 -6.27 -6.09
C ALA A 109 -31.16 -4.75 -6.28
N VAL A 110 -32.29 -4.07 -6.06
CA VAL A 110 -32.36 -2.60 -6.11
C VAL A 110 -31.51 -1.99 -5.01
N TYR A 111 -31.60 -2.49 -3.77
CA TYR A 111 -30.83 -1.98 -2.65
C TYR A 111 -29.31 -2.01 -2.90
N LEU A 112 -28.79 -3.13 -3.40
CA LEU A 112 -27.36 -3.29 -3.71
C LEU A 112 -26.90 -2.34 -4.83
N VAL A 113 -27.70 -2.18 -5.89
CA VAL A 113 -27.35 -1.27 -6.98
C VAL A 113 -27.39 0.19 -6.55
N THR A 114 -28.39 0.59 -5.76
CA THR A 114 -28.47 1.96 -5.25
C THR A 114 -27.29 2.32 -4.34
N HIS A 115 -26.75 1.37 -3.59
CA HIS A 115 -25.63 1.58 -2.65
C HIS A 115 -24.28 1.08 -3.19
N THR A 116 -24.11 0.91 -4.50
CA THR A 116 -22.87 0.37 -5.07
C THR A 116 -21.65 1.24 -4.75
N PHE A 117 -21.80 2.56 -4.80
CA PHE A 117 -20.71 3.48 -4.46
C PHE A 117 -20.37 3.46 -2.96
N ASP A 118 -21.38 3.42 -2.09
CA ASP A 118 -21.20 3.32 -0.63
C ASP A 118 -20.48 2.02 -0.24
N ILE A 119 -20.86 0.90 -0.86
CA ILE A 119 -20.19 -0.39 -0.65
C ILE A 119 -18.73 -0.31 -1.08
N THR A 120 -18.46 0.33 -2.23
CA THR A 120 -17.10 0.53 -2.71
C THR A 120 -16.29 1.35 -1.70
N MET A 121 -16.87 2.42 -1.15
CA MET A 121 -16.24 3.23 -0.12
C MET A 121 -15.98 2.47 1.17
N ALA A 122 -16.92 1.63 1.62
CA ALA A 122 -16.70 0.77 2.77
C ALA A 122 -15.51 -0.19 2.59
N VAL A 123 -15.25 -0.67 1.37
CA VAL A 123 -14.06 -1.49 1.06
C VAL A 123 -12.78 -0.66 1.19
N PHE A 124 -12.78 0.58 0.71
CA PHE A 124 -11.64 1.48 0.87
C PHE A 124 -11.40 1.83 2.34
N ASP A 125 -12.45 2.09 3.13
CA ASP A 125 -12.32 2.36 4.57
C ASP A 125 -11.70 1.17 5.30
N MET A 126 -12.11 -0.06 4.97
CA MET A 126 -11.51 -1.28 5.50
C MET A 126 -10.03 -1.42 5.10
N ALA A 127 -9.70 -1.13 3.85
CA ALA A 127 -8.32 -1.14 3.37
C ALA A 127 -7.47 -0.12 4.13
N GLN A 128 -8.00 1.09 4.34
CA GLN A 128 -7.32 2.13 5.10
C GLN A 128 -7.14 1.78 6.56
N HIS A 129 -8.12 1.11 7.19
CA HIS A 129 -7.96 0.65 8.56
C HIS A 129 -6.78 -0.33 8.68
N VAL A 130 -6.65 -1.26 7.73
CA VAL A 130 -5.52 -2.20 7.67
C VAL A 130 -4.20 -1.47 7.39
N VAL A 131 -4.18 -0.54 6.43
CA VAL A 131 -2.98 0.24 6.08
C VAL A 131 -2.55 1.14 7.23
N SER A 132 -3.48 1.80 7.92
CA SER A 132 -3.17 2.62 9.10
C SER A 132 -2.59 1.79 10.24
N GLY A 133 -3.14 0.58 10.47
CA GLY A 133 -2.56 -0.38 11.40
C GLY A 133 -1.14 -0.80 11.02
N ALA A 134 -0.88 -1.03 9.73
CA ALA A 134 0.44 -1.37 9.21
C ALA A 134 1.42 -0.17 9.27
N ALA A 135 0.96 1.05 8.98
CA ALA A 135 1.74 2.27 9.07
C ALA A 135 2.24 2.53 10.49
N GLY A 136 1.42 2.21 11.51
CA GLY A 136 1.83 2.26 12.92
C GLY A 136 2.97 1.29 13.26
N VAL A 137 2.99 0.10 12.66
CA VAL A 137 4.10 -0.87 12.80
C VAL A 137 5.34 -0.37 12.06
N ILE A 138 5.17 0.20 10.87
CA ILE A 138 6.25 0.76 10.06
C ILE A 138 7.00 1.86 10.81
N GLY A 139 6.27 2.83 11.38
CA GLY A 139 6.89 3.97 12.07
C GLY A 139 7.39 3.67 13.49
N GLY A 140 7.07 2.51 14.06
CA GLY A 140 7.42 2.19 15.45
C GLY A 140 8.32 0.97 15.64
N SER A 141 8.17 -0.06 14.81
CA SER A 141 8.87 -1.35 14.98
C SER A 141 9.77 -1.71 13.79
N THR A 142 9.52 -1.12 12.62
CA THR A 142 10.33 -1.33 11.42
C THR A 142 11.36 -0.20 11.20
N GLU A 143 11.29 0.87 11.99
CA GLU A 143 12.30 1.93 11.96
C GLU A 143 13.66 1.33 12.36
N ILE A 144 14.65 1.52 11.49
CA ILE A 144 16.03 1.12 11.79
C ILE A 144 16.56 2.11 12.82
N ASP A 145 16.84 1.64 14.05
CA ASP A 145 17.63 2.41 15.01
C ASP A 145 19.05 2.53 14.47
N VAL A 146 19.31 3.65 13.81
CA VAL A 146 20.58 3.94 13.13
C VAL A 146 21.74 3.87 14.12
N ALA A 147 21.56 4.35 15.36
CA ALA A 147 22.61 4.36 16.35
C ALA A 147 22.93 2.95 16.85
N ALA A 148 21.90 2.16 17.18
CA ALA A 148 22.09 0.78 17.62
C ALA A 148 22.64 -0.12 16.50
N ALA A 149 22.15 0.05 15.27
CA ALA A 149 22.63 -0.69 14.11
C ALA A 149 24.11 -0.41 13.82
N LEU A 150 24.51 0.86 13.77
CA LEU A 150 25.91 1.24 13.58
C LEU A 150 26.81 0.77 14.73
N ALA A 151 26.35 0.91 15.98
CA ALA A 151 27.08 0.43 17.15
C ALA A 151 27.31 -1.09 17.11
N SER A 152 26.32 -1.87 16.64
CA SER A 152 26.45 -3.33 16.51
C SER A 152 27.46 -3.75 15.43
N MET A 153 27.67 -2.91 14.42
CA MET A 153 28.61 -3.15 13.33
C MET A 153 30.03 -2.65 13.63
N GLN A 154 30.16 -1.69 14.55
CA GLN A 154 31.42 -1.02 14.88
C GLN A 154 32.55 -2.01 15.22
N SER A 155 32.29 -2.99 16.09
CA SER A 155 33.30 -3.99 16.48
C SER A 155 33.75 -4.87 15.31
N GLY A 156 32.89 -5.09 14.32
CA GLY A 156 33.25 -5.78 13.09
C GLY A 156 34.14 -4.92 12.19
N LEU A 157 33.80 -3.64 12.03
CA LEU A 157 34.57 -2.67 11.26
C LEU A 157 35.97 -2.44 11.84
N ASP A 158 36.08 -2.36 13.16
CA ASP A 158 37.37 -2.18 13.87
C ASP A 158 38.31 -3.39 13.66
N ALA A 159 37.75 -4.59 13.47
CA ALA A 159 38.50 -5.83 13.27
C ALA A 159 38.99 -6.02 11.81
N MET A 160 38.44 -5.27 10.85
CA MET A 160 38.79 -5.41 9.42
C MET A 160 40.10 -4.73 9.07
N GLU A 161 40.77 -5.22 8.03
CA GLU A 161 41.99 -4.59 7.51
C GLU A 161 41.70 -3.40 6.59
N ILE A 162 42.69 -2.51 6.40
CA ILE A 162 42.55 -1.32 5.55
C ILE A 162 42.06 -1.65 4.13
N PRO A 163 42.57 -2.68 3.42
CA PRO A 163 42.08 -3.02 2.09
C PRO A 163 40.60 -3.43 2.08
N GLU A 164 40.16 -4.16 3.10
CA GLU A 164 38.78 -4.63 3.24
C GLU A 164 37.83 -3.46 3.52
N LEU A 165 38.23 -2.53 4.39
CA LEU A 165 37.48 -1.30 4.67
C LEU A 165 37.35 -0.42 3.43
N LEU A 166 38.41 -0.30 2.62
CA LEU A 166 38.40 0.51 1.41
C LEU A 166 37.45 -0.07 0.35
N LEU A 167 37.41 -1.39 0.22
CA LEU A 167 36.45 -2.08 -0.63
C LEU A 167 35.01 -1.89 -0.10
N LEU A 168 34.80 -2.01 1.21
CA LEU A 168 33.50 -1.82 1.83
C LEU A 168 32.97 -0.39 1.69
N VAL A 169 33.84 0.63 1.74
CA VAL A 169 33.46 2.03 1.40
C VAL A 169 32.90 2.10 -0.03
N MET A 170 33.57 1.45 -0.99
CA MET A 170 33.09 1.42 -2.38
C MET A 170 31.75 0.69 -2.50
N GLU A 171 31.60 -0.47 -1.89
CA GLU A 171 30.34 -1.23 -1.90
C GLU A 171 29.18 -0.45 -1.27
N THR A 172 29.38 0.10 -0.07
CA THR A 172 28.36 0.90 0.63
C THR A 172 27.98 2.16 -0.15
N SER A 173 28.94 2.80 -0.83
CA SER A 173 28.66 3.95 -1.69
C SER A 173 27.84 3.58 -2.92
N LEU A 174 28.12 2.42 -3.54
CA LEU A 174 27.38 1.91 -4.69
C LEU A 174 25.94 1.56 -4.31
N VAL A 175 25.76 0.87 -3.18
CA VAL A 175 24.41 0.55 -2.67
C VAL A 175 23.64 1.82 -2.32
N SER A 176 24.28 2.81 -1.68
CA SER A 176 23.66 4.11 -1.40
C SER A 176 23.18 4.81 -2.68
N LEU A 177 23.97 4.77 -3.75
CA LEU A 177 23.56 5.31 -5.05
C LEU A 177 22.35 4.56 -5.63
N CYS A 178 22.36 3.23 -5.61
CA CYS A 178 21.22 2.42 -6.05
C CYS A 178 19.95 2.72 -5.24
N MET A 179 20.06 2.89 -3.92
CA MET A 179 18.94 3.26 -3.05
C MET A 179 18.36 4.63 -3.41
N LYS A 180 19.20 5.61 -3.73
CA LYS A 180 18.73 6.93 -4.20
C LYS A 180 17.95 6.83 -5.51
N ILE A 181 18.42 6.01 -6.45
CA ILE A 181 17.72 5.78 -7.72
C ILE A 181 16.36 5.12 -7.46
N MET A 182 16.31 4.08 -6.63
CA MET A 182 15.05 3.41 -6.27
C MET A 182 14.08 4.37 -5.57
N SER A 183 14.58 5.21 -4.66
CA SER A 183 13.79 6.25 -3.99
C SER A 183 13.15 7.20 -5.00
N VAL A 184 13.89 7.64 -6.02
CA VAL A 184 13.32 8.49 -7.09
C VAL A 184 12.24 7.75 -7.87
N LEU A 185 12.49 6.50 -8.25
CA LEU A 185 11.49 5.70 -8.98
C LEU A 185 10.20 5.50 -8.18
N ILE A 186 10.31 5.21 -6.88
CA ILE A 186 9.15 5.07 -5.99
C ILE A 186 8.38 6.39 -5.91
N THR A 187 9.09 7.51 -5.74
CA THR A 187 8.47 8.84 -5.65
C THR A 187 7.78 9.27 -6.96
N VAL A 188 8.21 8.75 -8.11
CA VAL A 188 7.57 9.04 -9.42
C VAL A 188 6.36 8.15 -9.68
N ILE A 189 6.32 6.95 -9.10
CA ILE A 189 5.21 6.00 -9.25
C ILE A 189 4.04 6.36 -8.33
N LEU A 190 4.34 6.87 -7.13
CA LEU A 190 3.35 7.45 -6.20
C LEU A 190 2.81 8.76 -6.74
#